data_AF-W9G952-F1
#
_entry.id   AF-W9G952-F1
#
_cell.length_a   1.000
_cell.length_b   1.000
_cell.length_c   1.000
_cell.angle_alpha   90.00
_cell.angle_beta   90.00
_cell.angle_gamma   90.00
#
_symmetry.space_group_name_H-M   'P 1'
#
loop_
_entity.id
_entity.type
_entity.pdbx_description
1 polymer ?
#
loop_
_entity_poly.entity_id
_entity_poly.type
_entity_poly.pdbx_seq_one_letter_code
_entity_poly.pdbx_strand_id
1 'polypeptide(L)'
;MMFSRELRDAVARGEITVSIRLWSRPQVKVGGRYPTAGVLIEVDSLDVLPFSAVTEDDVRASGETDRETLRERAAHSGPIDDATLVYRVEFHVV
;
A
#
# COMPACT_ATOMS: atom_id res chain seq x y z
N MET A 1 -1.68 2.72 -9.44
CA MET A 1 -1.60 3.22 -8.05
C MET A 1 -0.61 4.38 -7.99
N MET A 2 -0.85 5.40 -7.17
CA MET A 2 0.09 6.54 -7.01
C MET A 2 0.66 6.57 -5.60
N PHE A 3 1.95 6.91 -5.48
CA PHE A 3 2.63 7.11 -4.20
C PHE A 3 2.93 8.60 -3.95
N SER A 4 2.91 8.99 -2.68
CA SER A 4 3.39 10.30 -2.23
C SER A 4 4.83 10.51 -2.66
N ARG A 5 5.24 11.77 -2.87
CA ARG A 5 6.56 12.09 -3.45
C ARG A 5 7.70 11.49 -2.63
N GLU A 6 7.57 11.50 -1.31
CA GLU A 6 8.57 10.96 -0.37
C GLU A 6 8.80 9.44 -0.51
N LEU A 7 7.79 8.66 -0.91
CA LEU A 7 7.89 7.20 -1.01
C LEU A 7 8.35 6.73 -2.40
N ARG A 8 8.33 7.61 -3.41
CA ARG A 8 8.61 7.23 -4.81
C ARG A 8 10.00 6.64 -4.98
N ASP A 9 11.02 7.26 -4.39
CA ASP A 9 12.39 6.80 -4.55
C ASP A 9 12.59 5.42 -3.92
N ALA A 10 11.99 5.17 -2.75
CA ALA A 10 12.04 3.86 -2.09
C ALA A 10 11.24 2.79 -2.84
N VAL A 11 10.08 3.14 -3.41
CA VAL A 11 9.34 2.25 -4.33
C VAL A 11 10.18 1.93 -5.55
N ALA A 12 10.82 2.92 -6.18
CA ALA A 12 11.65 2.72 -7.37
C ALA A 12 12.86 1.83 -7.09
N ARG A 13 13.41 1.85 -5.86
CA ARG A 13 14.47 0.95 -5.40
C ARG A 13 13.96 -0.44 -4.99
N GLY A 14 12.66 -0.68 -4.96
CA GLY A 14 12.06 -1.95 -4.50
C GLY A 14 12.12 -2.15 -2.97
N GLU A 15 12.38 -1.09 -2.20
CA GLU A 15 12.42 -1.15 -0.74
C GLU A 15 11.00 -1.17 -0.14
N ILE A 16 10.05 -0.52 -0.82
CA ILE A 16 8.62 -0.57 -0.47
C ILE A 16 7.95 -1.58 -1.39
N THR A 17 7.35 -2.60 -0.79
CA THR A 17 6.72 -3.73 -1.49
C THR A 17 5.27 -3.94 -1.07
N VAL A 18 4.81 -3.26 -0.03
CA VAL A 18 3.41 -3.31 0.44
C VAL A 18 2.78 -1.93 0.33
N SER A 19 1.50 -1.89 -0.02
CA SER A 19 0.70 -0.69 0.06
C SER A 19 -0.66 -0.96 0.69
N ILE A 20 -0.98 -0.21 1.76
CA ILE A 20 -2.31 -0.21 2.38
C ILE A 20 -3.15 0.93 1.79
N ARG A 21 -4.37 0.60 1.35
CA ARG A 21 -5.24 1.54 0.63
C ARG A 21 -6.68 1.46 1.12
N LEU A 22 -7.26 2.61 1.40
CA LEU A 22 -8.71 2.73 1.59
C LEU A 22 -9.38 3.01 0.25
N TRP A 23 -9.95 1.99 -0.37
CA TRP A 23 -10.69 2.10 -1.63
C TRP A 23 -12.12 1.58 -1.47
N SER A 24 -13.06 2.16 -2.23
CA SER A 24 -14.43 1.64 -2.32
C SER A 24 -14.54 0.36 -3.16
N ARG A 25 -13.59 0.14 -4.07
CA ARG A 25 -13.47 -1.05 -4.93
C ARG A 25 -12.02 -1.28 -5.34
N PRO A 26 -11.62 -2.50 -5.74
CA PRO A 26 -10.28 -2.76 -6.26
C PRO A 26 -9.92 -1.80 -7.40
N GLN A 27 -8.74 -1.19 -7.34
CA GLN A 27 -8.19 -0.34 -8.41
C GLN A 27 -7.06 -1.03 -9.19
N VAL A 28 -6.61 -2.19 -8.70
CA VAL A 28 -5.57 -3.02 -9.32
C VAL A 28 -6.01 -4.48 -9.35
N LYS A 29 -5.28 -5.32 -10.07
CA LYS A 29 -5.47 -6.76 -10.15
C LYS A 29 -4.13 -7.47 -9.98
N VAL A 30 -4.14 -8.64 -9.35
CA VAL A 30 -2.98 -9.54 -9.29
C VAL A 30 -2.48 -9.87 -10.70
N GLY A 31 -1.16 -9.86 -10.90
CA GLY A 31 -0.48 -9.94 -12.19
C GLY A 31 -0.58 -8.68 -13.06
N GLY A 32 -1.28 -7.64 -12.59
CA GLY A 32 -1.41 -6.37 -13.29
C GLY A 32 -0.15 -5.53 -13.15
N ARG A 33 0.32 -4.96 -14.27
CA ARG A 33 1.47 -4.06 -14.31
C ARG A 33 1.06 -2.60 -14.39
N TYR A 34 1.65 -1.75 -13.56
CA TYR A 34 1.27 -0.35 -13.43
C TYR A 34 2.49 0.57 -13.38
N PRO A 35 2.56 1.63 -14.20
CA PRO A 35 3.63 2.61 -14.10
C PRO A 35 3.44 3.46 -12.84
N THR A 36 4.50 3.62 -12.05
CA THR A 36 4.52 4.46 -10.86
C THR A 36 5.93 4.80 -10.45
N ALA A 37 6.15 5.95 -9.81
CA ALA A 37 7.47 6.35 -9.30
C ALA A 37 8.63 6.28 -10.32
N GLY A 38 8.36 6.40 -11.63
CA GLY A 38 9.37 6.27 -12.68
C GLY A 38 9.76 4.83 -13.04
N VAL A 39 9.11 3.83 -12.44
CA VAL A 39 9.31 2.40 -12.69
C VAL A 39 7.99 1.71 -13.07
N LEU A 40 8.06 0.44 -13.45
CA LEU A 40 6.90 -0.44 -13.57
C LEU A 40 6.82 -1.34 -12.35
N ILE A 41 5.64 -1.47 -11.75
CA ILE A 41 5.40 -2.47 -10.70
C ILE A 41 4.41 -3.53 -11.19
N GLU A 42 4.55 -4.76 -10.71
CA GLU A 42 3.58 -5.85 -10.87
C GLU A 42 2.95 -6.18 -9.52
N VAL A 43 1.63 -6.36 -9.49
CA VAL A 43 0.90 -6.69 -8.25
C VAL A 43 0.94 -8.19 -8.00
N ASP A 44 1.45 -8.58 -6.83
CA ASP A 44 1.62 -9.97 -6.43
C ASP A 44 0.40 -10.50 -5.66
N SER A 45 -0.15 -9.67 -4.77
CA SER A 45 -1.32 -10.02 -3.96
C SER A 45 -2.25 -8.83 -3.76
N LEU A 46 -3.53 -9.12 -3.51
CA LEU A 46 -4.55 -8.13 -3.21
C LEU A 46 -5.54 -8.71 -2.21
N ASP A 47 -5.35 -8.36 -0.95
CA ASP A 47 -6.19 -8.83 0.16
C ASP A 47 -7.06 -7.71 0.73
N VAL A 48 -8.20 -8.08 1.30
CA VAL A 48 -9.06 -7.17 2.07
C VAL A 48 -9.08 -7.65 3.52
N LEU A 49 -8.64 -6.78 4.43
CA LEU A 49 -8.58 -7.08 5.86
C LEU A 49 -8.98 -5.86 6.71
N PRO A 50 -9.44 -6.05 7.95
CA PRO A 50 -9.60 -4.94 8.88
C PRO A 50 -8.24 -4.32 9.20
N PHE A 51 -8.18 -3.00 9.41
CA PHE A 51 -6.92 -2.31 9.72
C PHE A 51 -6.23 -2.87 10.98
N SER A 52 -6.99 -3.43 11.92
CA SER A 52 -6.47 -4.17 13.07
C SER A 52 -5.55 -5.34 12.74
N ALA A 53 -5.73 -5.96 11.58
CA ALA A 53 -4.92 -7.09 11.12
C ALA A 53 -3.66 -6.66 10.35
N VAL A 54 -3.44 -5.35 10.11
CA VAL A 54 -2.19 -4.86 9.54
C VAL A 54 -1.05 -5.11 10.53
N THR A 55 -0.04 -5.85 10.08
CA THR A 55 1.08 -6.29 10.90
C THR A 55 2.20 -5.25 10.94
N GLU A 56 3.13 -5.40 11.89
CA GLU A 56 4.35 -4.56 11.89
C GLU A 56 5.22 -4.78 10.65
N ASP A 57 5.20 -6.00 10.08
CA ASP A 57 5.92 -6.31 8.85
C ASP A 57 5.33 -5.54 7.66
N ASP A 58 4.00 -5.42 7.60
CA ASP A 58 3.31 -4.60 6.60
C ASP A 58 3.65 -3.11 6.74
N VAL A 59 3.72 -2.62 7.97
CA VAL A 59 4.12 -1.23 8.25
C VAL A 59 5.52 -0.97 7.70
N ARG A 60 6.50 -1.82 8.04
CA ARG A 60 7.88 -1.67 7.57
C ARG A 60 7.98 -1.81 6.05
N ALA A 61 7.31 -2.80 5.47
CA ALA A 61 7.28 -3.02 4.02
C ALA A 61 6.54 -1.92 3.24
N SER A 62 5.70 -1.12 3.90
CA SER A 62 5.06 0.06 3.32
C SER A 62 5.91 1.33 3.36
N GLY A 63 7.06 1.27 4.06
CA GLY A 63 7.96 2.41 4.25
C GLY A 63 7.53 3.37 5.36
N GLU A 64 6.58 2.97 6.21
CA GLU A 64 6.13 3.77 7.35
C GLU A 64 6.87 3.39 8.64
N THR A 65 6.99 4.36 9.54
CA THR A 65 7.66 4.18 10.83
C THR A 65 6.81 3.39 11.83
N ASP A 66 5.50 3.63 11.80
CA ASP A 66 4.54 3.08 12.75
C ASP A 66 3.14 2.99 12.15
N ARG A 67 2.26 2.26 12.84
CA ARG A 67 0.91 1.96 12.37
C ARG A 67 -0.01 3.18 12.34
N GLU A 68 0.19 4.18 13.19
CA GLU A 68 -0.63 5.39 13.18
C GLU A 68 -0.26 6.30 12.01
N THR A 69 1.04 6.47 11.73
CA THR A 69 1.50 7.16 10.52
C THR A 69 0.95 6.50 9.24
N LEU A 70 0.95 5.16 9.20
CA LEU A 70 0.32 4.40 8.12
C LEU A 70 -1.20 4.64 8.02
N ARG A 71 -1.91 4.67 9.16
CA ARG A 71 -3.35 4.93 9.25
C ARG A 71 -3.68 6.28 8.63
N GLU A 72 -2.98 7.33 9.04
CA GLU A 72 -3.17 8.69 8.54
C GLU A 72 -2.94 8.78 7.03
N ARG A 73 -1.88 8.12 6.53
CA ARG A 73 -1.59 8.12 5.09
C ARG A 73 -2.64 7.36 4.29
N ALA A 74 -3.10 6.22 4.79
CA ALA A 74 -4.11 5.40 4.12
C ALA A 74 -5.50 6.06 4.13
N ALA A 75 -5.78 6.95 5.09
CA ALA A 75 -7.05 7.67 5.27
C ALA A 75 -7.35 8.76 4.22
N HIS A 76 -6.79 8.65 3.02
CA HIS A 76 -6.97 9.62 1.93
C HIS A 76 -8.42 9.71 1.39
N SER A 77 -9.29 8.78 1.76
CA SER A 77 -10.70 8.71 1.33
C SER A 77 -11.69 8.63 2.48
N GLY A 78 -11.24 8.89 3.71
CA GLY A 78 -12.07 8.84 4.92
C GLY A 78 -11.29 8.33 6.12
N PRO A 79 -11.85 8.47 7.34
CA PRO A 79 -11.21 7.98 8.56
C PRO A 79 -11.06 6.44 8.53
N ILE A 80 -10.01 5.95 9.18
CA ILE A 80 -9.73 4.52 9.36
C ILE A 80 -9.69 4.21 10.85
N ASP A 81 -10.65 3.41 11.30
CA ASP A 81 -10.60 2.75 12.61
C ASP A 81 -10.08 1.31 12.47
N ASP A 82 -9.94 0.62 13.60
CA ASP A 82 -9.39 -0.74 13.65
C ASP A 82 -10.25 -1.80 12.94
N ALA A 83 -11.56 -1.54 12.75
CA ALA A 83 -12.47 -2.43 12.05
C ALA A 83 -12.60 -2.09 10.55
N THR A 84 -12.08 -0.95 10.13
CA THR A 84 -12.18 -0.46 8.76
C THR A 84 -11.47 -1.40 7.80
N LEU A 85 -12.20 -1.88 6.80
CA LEU A 85 -11.63 -2.75 5.76
C LEU A 85 -10.75 -1.94 4.82
N VAL A 86 -9.51 -2.39 4.66
CA VAL A 86 -8.51 -1.82 3.77
C VAL A 86 -8.02 -2.87 2.78
N TYR A 87 -7.54 -2.40 1.64
CA TYR A 87 -6.82 -3.24 0.69
C TYR A 87 -5.34 -3.27 1.06
N ARG A 88 -4.80 -4.47 1.21
CA ARG A 88 -3.36 -4.72 1.29
C ARG A 88 -2.89 -5.21 -0.07
N VAL A 89 -1.95 -4.47 -0.65
CA VAL A 89 -1.44 -4.74 -1.99
C VAL A 89 0.04 -5.05 -1.88
N GLU A 90 0.44 -6.28 -2.20
CA GLU A 90 1.86 -6.61 -2.40
C GLU A 90 2.22 -6.40 -3.87
N PHE A 91 3.44 -5.92 -4.10
CA PHE A 91 3.96 -5.69 -5.43
C PHE A 91 5.50 -5.70 -5.44
N HIS A 92 6.07 -5.86 -6.63
CA HIS A 92 7.50 -5.71 -6.88
C HIS A 92 7.75 -4.84 -8.11
N VAL A 93 8.97 -4.29 -8.20
CA VAL A 93 9.45 -3.55 -9.38
C VAL A 93 9.87 -4.54 -10.47
N VAL A 94 9.54 -4.21 -11.72
CA VAL A 94 9.86 -4.99 -12.95
C VAL A 94 10.84 -4.25 -13.84
#